data_AF-A0A699X7F7-F1
#
_entry.id   AF-A0A699X7F7-F1
#
_cell.length_a   1.000
_cell.length_b   1.000
_cell.length_c   1.000
_cell.angle_alpha   90.00
_cell.angle_beta   90.00
_cell.angle_gamma   90.00
#
_symmetry.space_group_name_H-M   'P 1'
#
loop_
_entity.id
_entity.type
_entity.pdbx_description
1 polymer ?
#
loop_
_entity_poly.entity_id
_entity_poly.type
_entity_poly.pdbx_seq_one_letter_code
_entity_poly.pdbx_strand_id
1 'polypeptide(L)'
;GEERFKHYARLVRQYGAAVVIMAFDEQGQADSYERRIEICQRSYDILTKEVGFPAEDIIFDPNILTVGTGIEEHRNYALDFIRAVKWIKENLPGA
;
A
#
# COMPACT_ATOMS: atom_id res chain seq x y z
N GLY A 1 4.18 -3.04 12.30
CA GLY A 1 4.04 -2.49 13.65
C GLY A 1 3.76 -1.02 13.53
N GLU A 2 2.55 -0.60 13.85
CA GLU A 2 2.01 0.74 13.58
C GLU A 2 2.86 1.91 14.11
N GLU A 3 3.38 1.81 15.34
CA GLU A 3 4.22 2.87 15.91
C GLU A 3 5.51 3.11 15.12
N ARG A 4 6.16 2.04 14.63
CA ARG A 4 7.34 2.17 13.76
C ARG A 4 6.98 2.79 12.42
N PHE A 5 5.82 2.43 11.86
CA PHE A 5 5.31 3.02 10.62
C PHE A 5 5.12 4.54 10.76
N LYS A 6 4.42 4.99 11.81
CA LYS A 6 4.21 6.42 12.11
C LYS A 6 5.53 7.15 12.38
N HIS A 7 6.48 6.52 13.08
CA HIS A 7 7.79 7.10 13.34
C HIS A 7 8.54 7.42 12.03
N TYR A 8 8.66 6.45 11.13
CA TYR A 8 9.33 6.68 9.85
C TYR A 8 8.58 7.65 8.94
N ALA A 9 7.24 7.59 8.91
CA ALA A 9 6.45 8.56 8.15
C ALA A 9 6.70 10.00 8.61
N ARG A 10 6.78 10.25 9.93
CA ARG A 10 7.12 11.58 10.45
C ARG A 10 8.52 12.03 10.03
N LEU A 11 9.51 11.12 10.04
CA LEU A 11 10.87 11.43 9.58
C LEU A 11 10.90 11.76 8.09
N VAL A 12 10.30 10.94 7.24
CA VAL A 12 10.26 11.18 5.78
C VAL A 12 9.60 12.53 5.47
N ARG A 13 8.50 12.85 6.15
CA ARG A 13 7.83 14.16 6.06
C ARG A 13 8.73 15.31 6.49
N GLN A 14 9.48 15.15 7.59
CA GLN A 14 10.43 16.17 8.05
C GLN A 14 11.54 16.45 7.03
N TYR A 15 11.94 15.45 6.26
CA TYR A 15 12.90 15.61 5.16
C TYR A 15 12.29 16.10 3.84
N GLY A 16 10.96 16.24 3.75
CA GLY A 16 10.27 16.70 2.55
C GLY A 16 10.34 15.72 1.37
N ALA A 17 10.41 14.41 1.66
CA ALA A 17 10.45 13.37 0.63
C ALA A 17 9.07 12.70 0.47
N ALA A 18 8.80 12.22 -0.75
CA ALA A 18 7.72 11.27 -1.01
C ALA A 18 8.03 9.89 -0.43
N VAL A 19 7.01 9.07 -0.24
CA VAL A 19 7.14 7.73 0.37
C VAL A 19 6.49 6.66 -0.50
N VAL A 20 7.18 5.53 -0.65
CA VAL A 20 6.59 4.30 -1.18
C VAL A 20 6.05 3.46 -0.04
N ILE A 21 4.78 3.09 -0.12
CA ILE A 21 4.09 2.26 0.88
C ILE A 21 3.80 0.89 0.27
N MET A 22 4.52 -0.11 0.74
CA MET A 22 4.31 -1.51 0.37
C MET A 22 3.02 -2.03 1.00
N ALA A 23 2.24 -2.83 0.28
CA ALA A 23 1.11 -3.58 0.83
C ALA A 23 1.59 -4.77 1.68
N PHE A 24 2.20 -4.47 2.83
CA PHE A 24 2.72 -5.43 3.81
C PHE A 24 2.43 -4.91 5.22
N ASP A 25 1.86 -5.77 6.07
CA ASP A 25 1.53 -5.42 7.46
C ASP A 25 2.02 -6.48 8.46
N GLU A 26 1.50 -6.45 9.68
CA GLU A 26 1.84 -7.42 10.74
C GLU A 26 1.46 -8.87 10.42
N GLN A 27 0.53 -9.08 9.48
CA GLN A 27 0.09 -10.41 9.02
C GLN A 27 0.85 -10.89 7.78
N GLY A 28 1.74 -10.05 7.23
CA GLY A 28 2.59 -10.40 6.10
C GLY A 28 2.24 -9.64 4.82
N GLN A 29 2.63 -10.23 3.71
CA GLN A 29 2.45 -9.66 2.38
C GLN A 29 0.99 -9.79 1.90
N ALA A 30 0.42 -8.73 1.33
CA ALA A 30 -0.85 -8.83 0.62
C ALA A 30 -0.65 -9.49 -0.75
N ASP A 31 -1.25 -10.67 -0.92
CA ASP A 31 -1.22 -11.46 -2.15
C ASP A 31 -2.56 -11.41 -2.91
N SER A 32 -3.70 -11.30 -2.20
CA SER A 32 -5.03 -11.12 -2.78
C SER A 32 -5.43 -9.65 -3.00
N TYR A 33 -6.45 -9.42 -3.83
CA TYR A 33 -7.03 -8.09 -4.05
C TYR A 33 -7.54 -7.45 -2.74
N GLU A 34 -8.29 -8.20 -1.93
CA GLU A 34 -8.89 -7.71 -0.69
C GLU A 34 -7.82 -7.26 0.32
N ARG A 35 -6.76 -8.05 0.46
CA ARG A 35 -5.64 -7.71 1.36
C ARG A 35 -4.89 -6.46 0.89
N ARG A 36 -4.73 -6.28 -0.43
CA ARG A 36 -4.05 -5.09 -0.98
C ARG A 36 -4.83 -3.82 -0.65
N ILE A 37 -6.14 -3.81 -0.89
CA ILE A 37 -6.97 -2.62 -0.62
C ILE A 37 -7.08 -2.34 0.88
N GLU A 38 -7.16 -3.38 1.71
CA GLU A 38 -7.22 -3.24 3.17
C GLU A 38 -5.97 -2.54 3.72
N ILE A 39 -4.78 -3.02 3.34
CA ILE A 39 -3.51 -2.45 3.81
C ILE A 39 -3.34 -1.03 3.26
N CYS A 40 -3.57 -0.80 1.96
CA CYS A 40 -3.44 0.54 1.37
C CYS A 40 -4.38 1.56 2.02
N GLN A 41 -5.64 1.20 2.27
CA GLN A 41 -6.60 2.06 2.96
C GLN A 41 -6.16 2.37 4.40
N ARG A 42 -5.77 1.34 5.16
CA ARG A 42 -5.30 1.52 6.54
C ARG A 42 -4.07 2.43 6.59
N SER A 43 -3.10 2.21 5.70
CA SER A 43 -1.90 3.05 5.61
C SER A 43 -2.24 4.48 5.20
N TYR A 44 -3.15 4.68 4.24
CA TYR A 44 -3.60 6.01 3.83
C TYR A 44 -4.23 6.78 4.98
N ASP A 45 -5.11 6.12 5.75
CA ASP A 45 -5.76 6.73 6.91
C ASP A 45 -4.74 7.13 7.98
N ILE A 46 -3.80 6.25 8.32
CA ILE A 46 -2.74 6.58 9.29
C ILE A 46 -1.89 7.76 8.79
N LEU A 47 -1.47 7.74 7.53
CA LEU A 47 -0.60 8.78 6.98
C LEU A 47 -1.31 10.13 6.91
N THR A 48 -2.53 10.17 6.38
CA THR A 48 -3.25 11.43 6.15
C THR A 48 -3.91 11.97 7.41
N LYS A 49 -4.57 11.11 8.22
CA LYS A 49 -5.37 11.55 9.37
C LYS A 49 -4.57 11.67 10.66
N GLU A 50 -3.54 10.84 10.85
CA GLU A 50 -2.78 10.82 12.11
C GLU A 50 -1.38 11.44 12.00
N VAL A 51 -0.68 11.22 10.87
CA VAL A 51 0.66 11.78 10.64
C VAL A 51 0.58 13.17 9.98
N GLY A 52 -0.50 13.45 9.23
CA GLY A 52 -0.64 14.68 8.45
C GLY A 52 0.31 14.72 7.24
N PHE A 53 0.56 13.56 6.63
CA PHE A 53 1.34 13.39 5.42
C PHE A 53 0.51 13.84 4.20
N PRO A 54 1.04 14.66 3.27
CA PRO A 54 0.32 15.04 2.05
C PRO A 54 0.00 13.81 1.19
N ALA A 55 -1.21 13.71 0.66
CA ALA A 55 -1.64 12.52 -0.08
C ALA A 55 -0.88 12.38 -1.40
N GLU A 56 -0.57 13.49 -2.06
CA GLU A 56 0.21 13.60 -3.29
C GLU A 56 1.64 13.07 -3.19
N ASP A 57 2.18 12.94 -1.96
CA ASP A 57 3.51 12.41 -1.69
C ASP A 57 3.48 10.91 -1.32
N ILE A 58 2.32 10.26 -1.36
CA ILE A 58 2.15 8.83 -1.05
C ILE A 58 2.09 8.03 -2.36
N ILE A 59 3.00 7.08 -2.52
CA ILE A 59 3.03 6.15 -3.66
C ILE A 59 2.74 4.74 -3.12
N PHE A 60 1.60 4.16 -3.47
CA PHE A 60 1.30 2.78 -3.10
C PHE A 60 1.94 1.77 -4.06
N ASP A 61 2.59 0.77 -3.49
CA ASP A 61 3.00 -0.46 -4.18
C ASP A 61 2.13 -1.63 -3.66
N PRO A 62 1.08 -2.03 -4.38
CA PRO A 62 0.23 -3.15 -3.98
C PRO A 62 0.83 -4.52 -4.33
N ASN A 63 2.17 -4.63 -4.50
CA ASN A 63 2.97 -5.82 -4.76
C ASN A 63 2.77 -6.44 -6.15
N ILE A 64 3.71 -6.21 -7.07
CA ILE A 64 3.81 -7.05 -8.28
C ILE A 64 4.44 -8.40 -7.87
N LEU A 65 3.69 -9.48 -8.06
CA LEU A 65 4.11 -10.85 -7.72
C LEU A 65 4.24 -11.72 -8.97
N THR A 66 5.11 -12.73 -8.89
CA THR A 66 5.41 -13.64 -10.00
C THR A 66 4.20 -14.49 -10.37
N VAL A 67 3.86 -14.49 -11.65
CA VAL A 67 2.87 -15.39 -12.28
C VAL A 67 3.55 -16.48 -13.09
N GLY A 68 2.81 -17.51 -13.53
CA GLY A 68 3.37 -18.60 -14.35
C GLY A 68 4.28 -19.55 -13.57
N THR A 69 4.10 -19.64 -12.25
CA THR A 69 4.91 -20.47 -11.35
C THR A 69 4.51 -21.95 -11.35
N GLY A 70 3.37 -22.30 -11.95
CA GLY A 70 2.76 -23.63 -11.83
C GLY A 70 1.92 -23.83 -10.56
N ILE A 71 1.78 -22.80 -9.72
CA ILE A 71 0.97 -22.80 -8.49
C ILE A 71 -0.35 -22.08 -8.79
N GLU A 72 -1.49 -22.72 -8.49
CA GLU A 72 -2.82 -22.24 -8.88
C GLU A 72 -3.17 -20.91 -8.20
N GLU A 73 -2.78 -20.78 -6.93
CA GLU A 73 -2.99 -19.62 -6.08
C GLU A 73 -2.33 -18.36 -6.68
N HIS A 74 -1.26 -18.51 -7.47
CA HIS A 74 -0.53 -17.38 -8.06
C HIS A 74 -1.15 -16.88 -9.37
N ARG A 75 -2.15 -17.59 -9.92
CA ARG A 75 -2.73 -17.28 -11.24
C ARG A 75 -3.32 -15.88 -11.30
N ASN A 76 -3.90 -15.39 -10.21
CA ASN A 76 -4.61 -14.11 -10.18
C ASN A 76 -3.75 -12.92 -9.75
N TYR A 77 -2.49 -13.11 -9.36
CA TYR A 77 -1.68 -12.03 -8.78
C TYR A 77 -1.56 -10.77 -9.64
N ALA A 78 -1.39 -10.92 -10.96
CA ALA A 78 -1.32 -9.77 -11.86
C ALA A 78 -2.69 -9.07 -12.03
N LEU A 79 -3.77 -9.85 -12.05
CA LEU A 79 -5.12 -9.29 -12.16
C LEU A 79 -5.51 -8.55 -10.87
N ASP A 80 -5.19 -9.13 -9.72
CA ASP A 80 -5.45 -8.53 -8.41
C ASP A 80 -4.64 -7.26 -8.20
N PHE A 81 -3.40 -7.21 -8.71
CA PHE A 81 -2.62 -5.97 -8.75
C PHE A 81 -3.35 -4.87 -9.53
N ILE A 82 -3.77 -5.15 -10.78
CA ILE A 82 -4.43 -4.16 -11.64
C ILE A 82 -5.75 -3.68 -11.00
N ARG A 83 -6.52 -4.59 -10.41
CA ARG A 83 -7.75 -4.24 -9.67
C ARG A 83 -7.47 -3.36 -8.46
N ALA A 84 -6.43 -3.69 -7.67
CA ALA A 84 -6.03 -2.90 -6.52
C ALA A 84 -5.58 -1.50 -6.93
N VAL A 85 -4.79 -1.37 -8.01
CA VAL A 85 -4.37 -0.06 -8.55
C VAL A 85 -5.59 0.78 -8.93
N LYS A 86 -6.57 0.20 -9.62
CA LYS A 86 -7.81 0.90 -9.96
C LYS A 86 -8.55 1.38 -8.71
N TRP A 87 -8.73 0.49 -7.73
CA TRP A 87 -9.41 0.82 -6.48
C TRP A 87 -8.69 1.92 -5.70
N ILE A 88 -7.37 1.86 -5.59
CA ILE A 88 -6.53 2.89 -4.94
C ILE A 88 -6.78 4.25 -5.59
N LYS A 89 -6.73 4.32 -6.94
CA LYS A 89 -6.95 5.58 -7.65
C LYS A 89 -8.37 6.13 -7.53
N GLU A 90 -9.37 5.27 -7.34
CA GLU A 90 -10.76 5.68 -7.16
C GLU A 90 -11.10 6.09 -5.72
N ASN A 91 -10.41 5.54 -4.71
CA ASN A 91 -10.80 5.66 -3.30
C ASN A 91 -9.80 6.42 -2.42
N LEU A 92 -8.53 6.53 -2.84
CA LEU A 92 -7.45 7.18 -2.08
C LEU A 92 -6.98 8.44 -2.84
N PRO A 93 -7.75 9.55 -2.79
CA PRO A 93 -7.51 10.72 -3.63
C PRO A 93 -6.15 11.36 -3.34
N GLY A 94 -5.38 11.58 -4.41
CA GLY A 94 -4.04 12.19 -4.33
C GLY A 94 -2.91 11.17 -4.36
N ALA A 95 -3.14 9.94 -3.89
CA ALA A 95 -2.17 8.84 -3.95
C ALA A 95 -2.22 8.07 -5.29
#